data_AF-A0A6A5GPF0-F1
#
_entry.id   AF-A0A6A5GPF0-F1
#
_cell.length_a   1.000
_cell.length_b   1.000
_cell.length_c   1.000
_cell.angle_alpha   90.00
_cell.angle_beta   90.00
_cell.angle_gamma   90.00
#
_symmetry.space_group_name_H-M   'P 1'
#
loop_
_entity.id
_entity.type
_entity.pdbx_description
1 polymer ?
#
loop_
_entity_poly.entity_id
_entity_poly.type
_entity_poly.pdbx_seq_one_letter_code
_entity_poly.pdbx_strand_id
1 'polypeptide(L)'
;MVRTSGFMLLMPCGIIFGHCEYAIIVFWGKPTNYSSINSTTVTTSSWNDCVNYCFNEVYCVLAAGNDSSCIIYYFDTVFEVVRLEEMNGLKVAMKINSTSETCPESTSTSFSNLTISDPTYPYTVFTYSISYLDDSWKFDYNVTRTCPPDWKLYNRPLSDYCLKLYGNPNATYNQQQATDFCDTQNATLAGLESYEERNAMTSQGFAINLQDPRGLPYSGFWVSGIRKSSCSTLAEVKTTACNGTGGFDYTDKYLSTLSGYIWAPGNPDGVNASGAYQNCVMLRTQTNGTLLLGVVDDVQCTYTTGTAFDIHGFVCGKIPGI
;
A
#
# COMPACT_ATOMS: atom_id res chain seq x y z
N MET A 1 -54.71 11.43 -9.12
CA MET A 1 -53.40 11.46 -8.44
C MET A 1 -52.83 10.05 -8.55
N VAL A 2 -52.13 9.78 -9.65
CA VAL A 2 -51.72 8.42 -10.03
C VAL A 2 -50.44 8.08 -9.29
N ARG A 3 -50.49 7.05 -8.44
CA ARG A 3 -49.32 6.49 -7.75
C ARG A 3 -48.44 5.79 -8.78
N THR A 4 -47.18 6.22 -8.88
CA THR A 4 -46.12 5.54 -9.61
C THR A 4 -45.73 4.28 -8.85
N SER A 5 -46.10 3.11 -9.37
CA SER A 5 -45.68 1.81 -8.87
C SER A 5 -44.31 1.46 -9.41
N GLY A 6 -43.25 1.62 -8.61
CA GLY A 6 -41.96 1.00 -8.90
C GLY A 6 -42.05 -0.50 -8.66
N PHE A 7 -41.77 -1.32 -9.68
CA PHE A 7 -41.63 -2.76 -9.52
C PHE A 7 -40.22 -3.06 -8.98
N MET A 8 -40.18 -3.66 -7.79
CA MET A 8 -38.95 -4.06 -7.10
C MET A 8 -38.76 -5.56 -7.31
N LEU A 9 -37.67 -5.96 -7.98
CA LEU A 9 -37.31 -7.37 -8.16
C LEU A 9 -36.60 -7.88 -6.91
N LEU A 10 -37.32 -8.70 -6.13
CA LEU A 10 -36.76 -9.52 -5.06
C LEU A 10 -36.12 -10.76 -5.69
N MET A 11 -34.80 -10.84 -5.72
CA MET A 11 -34.12 -12.11 -5.94
C MET A 11 -34.03 -12.85 -4.60
N PRO A 12 -34.46 -14.13 -4.52
CA PRO A 12 -34.45 -14.88 -3.27
C PRO A 12 -33.00 -15.17 -2.88
N CYS A 13 -32.53 -14.48 -1.84
CA CYS A 13 -31.38 -14.89 -1.07
C CYS A 13 -31.71 -16.25 -0.44
N GLY A 14 -30.88 -17.27 -0.69
CA GLY A 14 -31.05 -18.59 -0.11
C GLY A 14 -31.16 -18.48 1.42
N ILE A 15 -32.17 -19.15 1.98
CA ILE A 15 -32.44 -19.21 3.41
C ILE A 15 -31.19 -19.72 4.15
N ILE A 16 -30.58 -18.85 4.96
CA ILE A 16 -29.91 -19.03 6.27
C ILE A 16 -29.60 -17.60 6.75
N PHE A 17 -29.86 -17.27 8.02
CA PHE A 17 -29.58 -15.96 8.64
C PHE A 17 -28.25 -15.35 8.14
N GLY A 18 -28.33 -14.32 7.28
CA GLY A 18 -27.15 -13.70 6.67
C GLY A 18 -27.44 -12.25 6.33
N HIS A 19 -26.70 -11.34 6.94
CA HIS A 19 -26.72 -9.92 6.58
C HIS A 19 -26.39 -9.77 5.08
N CYS A 20 -27.29 -9.15 4.31
CA CYS A 20 -26.89 -8.57 3.02
C CYS A 20 -26.07 -7.32 3.31
N GLU A 21 -24.75 -7.37 3.10
CA GLU A 21 -23.90 -6.17 3.25
C GLU A 21 -24.24 -5.08 2.22
N TYR A 22 -24.79 -5.50 1.06
CA TYR A 22 -25.13 -4.62 -0.06
C TYR A 22 -26.58 -4.80 -0.54
N ALA A 23 -27.15 -3.73 -1.08
CA ALA A 23 -28.42 -3.71 -1.80
C ALA A 23 -28.28 -2.95 -3.13
N ILE A 24 -29.21 -3.15 -4.06
CA ILE A 24 -29.27 -2.40 -5.32
C ILE A 24 -30.58 -1.63 -5.38
N ILE A 25 -30.49 -0.33 -5.67
CA ILE A 25 -31.64 0.51 -5.98
C ILE A 25 -31.78 0.59 -7.50
N VAL A 26 -32.99 0.31 -8.00
CA VAL A 26 -33.33 0.45 -9.42
C VAL A 26 -34.23 1.66 -9.64
N PHE A 27 -33.87 2.51 -10.61
CA PHE A 27 -34.65 3.70 -10.99
C PHE A 27 -34.41 4.06 -12.46
N TRP A 28 -35.23 4.97 -12.98
CA TRP A 28 -35.04 5.56 -14.30
C TRP A 28 -34.11 6.77 -14.20
N GLY A 29 -33.05 6.80 -15.00
CA GLY A 29 -32.03 7.84 -14.89
C GLY A 29 -30.98 7.79 -15.99
N LYS A 30 -29.95 8.62 -15.88
CA LYS A 30 -28.85 8.67 -16.86
C LYS A 30 -27.55 9.16 -16.21
N PRO A 31 -26.43 8.42 -16.33
CA PRO A 31 -25.11 8.94 -15.97
C PRO A 31 -24.80 10.19 -16.81
N THR A 32 -24.38 11.26 -16.15
CA THR A 32 -24.09 12.56 -16.80
C THR A 32 -22.65 13.01 -16.63
N ASN A 33 -21.98 12.54 -15.56
CA ASN A 33 -20.56 12.71 -15.36
C ASN A 33 -19.94 11.33 -15.08
N TYR A 34 -19.11 10.86 -16.01
CA TYR A 34 -18.48 9.54 -15.93
C TYR A 34 -17.24 9.48 -16.84
N SER A 35 -16.34 8.55 -16.52
CA SER A 35 -15.22 8.17 -17.35
C SER A 35 -15.59 6.94 -18.19
N SER A 36 -15.28 6.96 -19.48
CA SER A 36 -15.41 5.77 -20.34
C SER A 36 -14.25 4.78 -20.16
N ILE A 37 -13.25 5.13 -19.36
CA ILE A 37 -12.10 4.26 -19.07
C ILE A 37 -12.56 3.20 -18.07
N ASN A 38 -12.25 1.94 -18.37
CA ASN A 38 -12.57 0.76 -17.54
C ASN A 38 -14.06 0.43 -17.37
N SER A 39 -15.00 1.12 -18.02
CA SER A 39 -16.40 0.66 -18.06
C SER A 39 -16.58 -0.53 -19.01
N THR A 40 -17.43 -1.50 -18.65
CA THR A 40 -17.69 -2.68 -19.49
C THR A 40 -19.11 -2.66 -20.03
N THR A 41 -19.28 -2.87 -21.33
CA THR A 41 -20.60 -3.15 -21.91
C THR A 41 -20.91 -4.63 -21.81
N VAL A 42 -22.03 -4.97 -21.19
CA VAL A 42 -22.54 -6.33 -21.06
C VAL A 42 -23.81 -6.46 -21.89
N THR A 43 -23.83 -7.44 -22.80
CA THR A 43 -25.05 -7.84 -23.51
C THR A 43 -25.83 -8.83 -22.68
N THR A 44 -27.13 -8.61 -22.54
CA THR A 44 -27.99 -9.36 -21.62
C THR A 44 -29.25 -9.85 -22.29
N SER A 45 -29.90 -10.83 -21.66
CA SER A 45 -31.23 -11.30 -22.06
C SER A 45 -32.35 -10.57 -21.30
N SER A 46 -32.02 -10.00 -20.15
CA SER A 46 -32.92 -9.17 -19.34
C SER A 46 -32.16 -8.09 -18.57
N TRP A 47 -32.86 -7.03 -18.13
CA TRP A 47 -32.29 -6.05 -17.21
C TRP A 47 -31.80 -6.68 -15.90
N ASN A 48 -32.42 -7.79 -15.47
CA ASN A 48 -32.01 -8.46 -14.24
C ASN A 48 -30.60 -9.05 -14.34
N ASP A 49 -30.14 -9.41 -15.55
CA ASP A 49 -28.78 -9.88 -15.76
C ASP A 49 -27.76 -8.75 -15.48
N CYS A 50 -28.08 -7.51 -15.87
CA CYS A 50 -27.27 -6.32 -15.57
C CYS A 50 -27.19 -6.03 -14.07
N VAL A 51 -28.34 -6.11 -13.39
CA VAL A 51 -28.43 -5.97 -11.93
C VAL A 51 -27.56 -7.01 -11.24
N ASN A 52 -27.68 -8.27 -11.64
CA ASN A 52 -26.91 -9.38 -11.07
C ASN A 52 -25.42 -9.29 -11.37
N TYR A 53 -25.06 -8.86 -12.57
CA TYR A 53 -23.66 -8.65 -12.94
C TYR A 53 -23.04 -7.61 -12.00
N CYS A 54 -23.68 -6.44 -11.88
CA CYS A 54 -23.20 -5.40 -10.97
C CYS A 54 -23.18 -5.87 -9.52
N PHE A 55 -24.20 -6.62 -9.07
CA PHE A 55 -24.26 -7.14 -7.71
C PHE A 55 -23.03 -8.00 -7.38
N ASN A 56 -22.67 -8.92 -8.27
CA ASN A 56 -21.59 -9.89 -8.06
C ASN A 56 -20.18 -9.31 -8.32
N GLU A 57 -20.07 -8.26 -9.12
CA GLU A 57 -18.78 -7.60 -9.36
C GLU A 57 -18.35 -6.74 -8.16
N VAL A 58 -17.15 -7.01 -7.63
CA VAL A 58 -16.60 -6.38 -6.42
C VAL A 58 -16.55 -4.86 -6.57
N TYR A 59 -16.07 -4.37 -7.71
CA TYR A 59 -15.90 -2.94 -7.95
C TYR A 59 -17.12 -2.25 -8.57
N CYS A 60 -18.20 -2.95 -8.92
CA CYS A 60 -19.34 -2.29 -9.54
C CYS A 60 -20.08 -1.40 -8.55
N VAL A 61 -20.29 -0.14 -8.93
CA VAL A 61 -21.06 0.84 -8.16
C VAL A 61 -22.37 1.22 -8.86
N LEU A 62 -22.43 1.08 -10.19
CA LEU A 62 -23.61 1.41 -10.98
C LEU A 62 -23.68 0.62 -12.29
N ALA A 63 -24.86 0.19 -12.70
CA ALA A 63 -25.15 -0.26 -14.05
C ALA A 63 -26.22 0.63 -14.69
N ALA A 64 -26.09 0.96 -15.97
CA ALA A 64 -27.10 1.73 -16.71
C ALA A 64 -27.32 1.16 -18.11
N GLY A 65 -28.58 0.99 -18.50
CA GLY A 65 -28.92 0.42 -19.80
C GLY A 65 -30.39 0.07 -19.98
N ASN A 66 -30.64 -1.04 -20.67
CA ASN A 66 -31.95 -1.56 -21.02
C ASN A 66 -31.97 -3.10 -20.89
N ASP A 67 -33.02 -3.75 -21.40
CA ASP A 67 -33.17 -5.20 -21.27
C ASP A 67 -32.18 -6.03 -22.11
N SER A 68 -31.58 -5.45 -23.15
CA SER A 68 -30.66 -6.15 -24.06
C SER A 68 -29.19 -5.84 -23.82
N SER A 69 -28.87 -4.72 -23.16
CA SER A 69 -27.49 -4.35 -22.83
C SER A 69 -27.41 -3.28 -21.74
N CYS A 70 -26.29 -3.27 -21.03
CA CYS A 70 -25.96 -2.23 -20.05
C CYS A 70 -24.46 -1.95 -20.00
N ILE A 71 -24.13 -0.75 -19.53
CA ILE A 71 -22.78 -0.36 -19.16
C ILE A 71 -22.65 -0.55 -17.65
N ILE A 72 -21.56 -1.22 -17.26
CA ILE A 72 -21.15 -1.42 -15.88
C ILE A 72 -20.09 -0.38 -15.55
N TYR A 73 -20.39 0.44 -14.54
CA TYR A 73 -19.51 1.46 -14.01
C TYR A 73 -18.90 0.94 -12.71
N TYR A 74 -17.58 0.87 -12.70
CA TYR A 74 -16.81 0.47 -11.53
C TYR A 74 -16.48 1.67 -10.65
N PHE A 75 -15.94 1.40 -9.47
CA PHE A 75 -15.38 2.39 -8.56
C PHE A 75 -14.52 3.42 -9.30
N ASP A 76 -14.72 4.70 -9.00
CA ASP A 76 -14.02 5.84 -9.62
C ASP A 76 -14.24 6.00 -11.14
N THR A 77 -15.38 5.51 -11.67
CA THR A 77 -15.73 5.70 -13.10
C THR A 77 -17.04 6.46 -13.34
N VAL A 78 -17.90 6.64 -12.34
CA VAL A 78 -19.15 7.42 -12.45
C VAL A 78 -19.21 8.44 -11.33
N PHE A 79 -19.46 9.69 -11.64
CA PHE A 79 -19.43 10.77 -10.65
C PHE A 79 -20.80 11.43 -10.47
N GLU A 80 -21.69 11.28 -11.46
CA GLU A 80 -23.03 11.84 -11.40
C GLU A 80 -24.04 11.04 -12.21
N VAL A 81 -25.21 10.76 -11.62
CA VAL A 81 -26.37 10.18 -12.29
C VAL A 81 -27.62 11.00 -11.97
N VAL A 82 -28.33 11.43 -13.02
CA VAL A 82 -29.56 12.21 -12.88
C VAL A 82 -30.75 11.27 -12.87
N ARG A 83 -31.72 11.55 -11.99
CA ARG A 83 -33.03 10.89 -11.95
C ARG A 83 -33.90 11.39 -13.09
N LEU A 84 -34.52 10.48 -13.82
CA LEU A 84 -35.41 10.79 -14.93
C LEU A 84 -36.70 9.99 -14.83
N GLU A 85 -37.70 10.39 -15.60
CA GLU A 85 -38.90 9.59 -15.85
C GLU A 85 -38.59 8.50 -16.89
N GLU A 86 -39.40 7.42 -16.90
CA GLU A 86 -39.23 6.25 -17.78
C GLU A 86 -39.05 6.61 -19.25
N MET A 87 -39.83 7.56 -19.77
CA MET A 87 -39.76 7.94 -21.19
C MET A 87 -38.43 8.57 -21.61
N ASN A 88 -37.67 9.11 -20.65
CA ASN A 88 -36.45 9.89 -20.89
C ASN A 88 -35.19 9.23 -20.30
N GLY A 89 -35.36 8.20 -19.47
CA GLY A 89 -34.28 7.56 -18.71
C GLY A 89 -33.88 6.18 -19.24
N LEU A 90 -32.68 5.77 -18.89
CA LEU A 90 -32.26 4.38 -18.92
C LEU A 90 -32.68 3.70 -17.61
N LYS A 91 -32.76 2.37 -17.60
CA LYS A 91 -32.78 1.64 -16.34
C LYS A 91 -31.41 1.82 -15.68
N VAL A 92 -31.39 2.19 -14.41
CA VAL A 92 -30.18 2.37 -13.61
C VAL A 92 -30.29 1.48 -12.38
N ALA A 93 -29.21 0.76 -12.07
CA ALA A 93 -29.04 -0.05 -10.88
C ALA A 93 -27.83 0.48 -10.11
N MET A 94 -28.06 1.06 -8.94
CA MET A 94 -27.03 1.67 -8.10
C MET A 94 -26.78 0.79 -6.87
N LYS A 95 -25.52 0.39 -6.66
CA LYS A 95 -25.13 -0.44 -5.51
C LYS A 95 -24.98 0.46 -4.28
N ILE A 96 -25.60 0.04 -3.17
CA ILE A 96 -25.57 0.72 -1.88
C ILE A 96 -25.28 -0.25 -0.73
N ASN A 97 -24.92 0.26 0.45
CA ASN A 97 -24.87 -0.55 1.67
C ASN A 97 -26.29 -0.78 2.21
N SER A 98 -26.58 -2.01 2.67
CA SER A 98 -27.84 -2.30 3.37
C SER A 98 -27.62 -2.27 4.87
N THR A 99 -27.97 -1.16 5.53
CA THR A 99 -27.89 -1.05 7.00
C THR A 99 -29.13 -1.62 7.71
N SER A 100 -30.11 -2.11 6.96
CA SER A 100 -31.39 -2.64 7.47
C SER A 100 -31.79 -3.90 6.72
N GLU A 101 -32.58 -4.75 7.37
CA GLU A 101 -33.29 -5.88 6.73
C GLU A 101 -34.38 -5.40 5.74
N THR A 102 -34.70 -4.11 5.78
CA THR A 102 -35.70 -3.44 4.94
C THR A 102 -35.03 -2.43 4.01
N CYS A 103 -35.37 -2.48 2.71
CA CYS A 103 -34.80 -1.56 1.73
C CYS A 103 -35.27 -0.10 1.96
N PRO A 104 -34.44 0.91 1.64
CA PRO A 104 -34.81 2.31 1.85
C PRO A 104 -36.12 2.68 1.15
N GLU A 105 -37.09 3.22 1.91
CA GLU A 105 -38.44 3.55 1.40
C GLU A 105 -38.44 4.73 0.41
N SER A 106 -37.38 5.54 0.35
CA SER A 106 -37.25 6.66 -0.56
C SER A 106 -35.95 6.61 -1.33
N THR A 107 -36.04 6.70 -2.66
CA THR A 107 -34.89 6.77 -3.57
C THR A 107 -34.10 8.09 -3.46
N SER A 108 -34.67 9.10 -2.81
CA SER A 108 -34.11 10.45 -2.64
C SER A 108 -33.25 10.60 -1.37
N THR A 109 -32.34 9.65 -1.11
CA THR A 109 -31.49 9.64 0.09
C THR A 109 -30.01 9.62 -0.26
N SER A 110 -29.21 10.19 0.63
CA SER A 110 -27.75 10.08 0.57
C SER A 110 -27.25 8.84 1.31
N PHE A 111 -26.16 8.26 0.84
CA PHE A 111 -25.51 7.08 1.41
C PHE A 111 -24.04 7.40 1.68
N SER A 112 -23.52 7.01 2.83
CA SER A 112 -22.14 7.30 3.24
C SER A 112 -21.46 6.04 3.76
N ASN A 113 -20.12 6.02 3.72
CA ASN A 113 -19.29 4.90 4.20
C ASN A 113 -19.59 3.58 3.46
N LEU A 114 -19.87 3.65 2.15
CA LEU A 114 -19.90 2.45 1.33
C LEU A 114 -18.49 1.94 1.18
N THR A 115 -18.27 0.67 1.48
CA THR A 115 -16.94 0.05 1.50
C THR A 115 -16.90 -1.05 0.46
N ILE A 116 -15.80 -1.18 -0.27
CA ILE A 116 -15.52 -2.33 -1.12
C ILE A 116 -14.31 -3.03 -0.52
N SER A 117 -14.48 -4.30 -0.18
CA SER A 117 -13.44 -5.16 0.37
C SER A 117 -12.97 -6.11 -0.72
N ASP A 118 -11.75 -5.91 -1.23
CA ASP A 118 -11.11 -6.83 -2.17
C ASP A 118 -10.10 -7.70 -1.39
N PRO A 119 -10.30 -9.03 -1.28
CA PRO A 119 -9.38 -9.91 -0.58
C PRO A 119 -7.99 -9.96 -1.21
N THR A 120 -7.84 -9.52 -2.47
CA THR A 120 -6.55 -9.35 -3.16
C THR A 120 -5.74 -8.19 -2.57
N TYR A 121 -6.41 -7.20 -1.97
CA TYR A 121 -5.79 -6.04 -1.33
C TYR A 121 -6.24 -5.92 0.14
N PRO A 122 -5.81 -6.85 1.02
CA PRO A 122 -6.32 -6.96 2.39
C PRO A 122 -6.03 -5.72 3.27
N TYR A 123 -5.15 -4.82 2.83
CA TYR A 123 -4.79 -3.59 3.53
C TYR A 123 -5.23 -2.32 2.79
N THR A 124 -6.08 -2.47 1.76
CA THR A 124 -6.68 -1.36 1.02
C THR A 124 -8.19 -1.38 1.24
N VAL A 125 -8.73 -0.27 1.71
CA VAL A 125 -10.17 -0.07 1.83
C VAL A 125 -10.59 0.97 0.81
N PHE A 126 -11.41 0.53 -0.15
CA PHE A 126 -12.05 1.41 -1.10
C PHE A 126 -13.35 1.89 -0.47
N THR A 127 -13.55 3.20 -0.42
CA THR A 127 -14.73 3.82 0.17
C THR A 127 -15.37 4.78 -0.81
N TYR A 128 -16.69 4.87 -0.79
CA TYR A 128 -17.41 5.89 -1.53
C TYR A 128 -18.64 6.38 -0.78
N SER A 129 -19.12 7.55 -1.15
CA SER A 129 -20.39 8.11 -0.72
C SER A 129 -21.21 8.54 -1.92
N ILE A 130 -22.52 8.55 -1.75
CA ILE A 130 -23.50 8.94 -2.74
C ILE A 130 -24.36 10.04 -2.12
N SER A 131 -24.21 11.28 -2.57
CA SER A 131 -25.04 12.40 -2.10
C SER A 131 -26.19 12.66 -3.06
N TYR A 132 -27.41 12.84 -2.55
CA TYR A 132 -28.58 13.20 -3.36
C TYR A 132 -28.90 14.70 -3.19
N LEU A 133 -28.90 15.44 -4.29
CA LEU A 133 -29.26 16.84 -4.36
C LEU A 133 -29.77 17.17 -5.77
N ASP A 134 -30.82 17.99 -5.88
CA ASP A 134 -31.36 18.49 -7.15
C ASP A 134 -31.65 17.39 -8.20
N ASP A 135 -32.31 16.31 -7.77
CA ASP A 135 -32.63 15.14 -8.61
C ASP A 135 -31.42 14.44 -9.25
N SER A 136 -30.25 14.58 -8.62
CA SER A 136 -29.01 13.95 -9.04
C SER A 136 -28.34 13.25 -7.85
N TRP A 137 -27.74 12.08 -8.11
CA TRP A 137 -26.85 11.42 -7.17
C TRP A 137 -25.41 11.64 -7.61
N LYS A 138 -24.58 12.13 -6.70
CA LYS A 138 -23.15 12.38 -6.90
C LYS A 138 -22.32 11.39 -6.10
N PHE A 139 -21.28 10.86 -6.73
CA PHE A 139 -20.39 9.87 -6.15
C PHE A 139 -19.05 10.52 -5.79
N ASP A 140 -18.62 10.31 -4.55
CA ASP A 140 -17.29 10.68 -4.08
C ASP A 140 -16.54 9.41 -3.67
N TYR A 141 -15.30 9.28 -4.14
CA TYR A 141 -14.47 8.09 -3.95
C TYR A 141 -13.25 8.40 -3.10
N ASN A 142 -12.86 7.46 -2.25
CA ASN A 142 -11.65 7.54 -1.44
C ASN A 142 -11.02 6.16 -1.26
N VAL A 143 -9.70 6.08 -1.27
CA VAL A 143 -8.94 4.84 -1.08
C VAL A 143 -8.00 5.00 0.10
N THR A 144 -8.26 4.24 1.16
CA THR A 144 -7.42 4.21 2.35
C THR A 144 -6.49 3.01 2.28
N ARG A 145 -5.17 3.23 2.43
CA ARG A 145 -4.16 2.18 2.44
C ARG A 145 -3.50 2.12 3.80
N THR A 146 -3.29 0.90 4.31
CA THR A 146 -2.67 0.66 5.61
C THR A 146 -1.48 -0.30 5.46
N CYS A 147 -0.65 -0.36 6.49
CA CYS A 147 0.41 -1.36 6.55
C CYS A 147 -0.14 -2.72 6.99
N PRO A 148 0.49 -3.83 6.55
CA PRO A 148 0.20 -5.14 7.11
C PRO A 148 0.47 -5.21 8.62
N PRO A 149 -0.04 -6.23 9.33
CA PRO A 149 0.25 -6.47 10.74
C PRO A 149 1.75 -6.46 11.02
N ASP A 150 2.14 -5.81 12.12
CA ASP A 150 3.53 -5.64 12.59
C ASP A 150 4.45 -4.80 11.69
N TRP A 151 3.92 -4.18 10.63
CA TRP A 151 4.62 -3.15 9.88
C TRP A 151 4.20 -1.78 10.38
N LYS A 152 5.14 -0.84 10.44
CA LYS A 152 4.86 0.53 10.88
C LYS A 152 4.83 1.49 9.68
N LEU A 153 3.77 2.27 9.60
CA LEU A 153 3.61 3.34 8.60
C LEU A 153 4.47 4.55 8.97
N TYR A 154 5.15 5.09 7.97
CA TYR A 154 5.88 6.35 8.03
C TYR A 154 5.47 7.21 6.82
N ASN A 155 5.35 8.52 7.05
CA ASN A 155 5.04 9.47 5.99
C ASN A 155 6.36 9.94 5.39
N ARG A 156 6.70 9.51 4.17
CA ARG A 156 7.88 10.01 3.44
C ARG A 156 7.47 11.09 2.43
N PRO A 157 8.40 11.94 1.99
CA PRO A 157 8.11 12.97 0.98
C PRO A 157 7.55 12.42 -0.34
N LEU A 158 7.98 11.23 -0.76
CA LEU A 158 7.54 10.63 -2.04
C LEU A 158 6.27 9.78 -1.92
N SER A 159 6.05 9.12 -0.79
CA SER A 159 4.90 8.27 -0.51
C SER A 159 4.92 7.83 0.95
N ASP A 160 3.75 7.55 1.52
CA ASP A 160 3.69 6.76 2.74
C ASP A 160 4.37 5.39 2.52
N TYR A 161 5.03 4.89 3.56
CA TYR A 161 5.87 3.71 3.49
C TYR A 161 5.83 2.88 4.76
N CYS A 162 5.68 1.58 4.60
CA CYS A 162 5.65 0.59 5.66
C CYS A 162 7.05 0.03 5.86
N LEU A 163 7.58 0.09 7.09
CA LEU A 163 8.86 -0.53 7.44
C LEU A 163 8.69 -1.61 8.51
N LYS A 164 9.52 -2.65 8.40
CA LYS A 164 9.68 -3.70 9.41
C LYS A 164 11.12 -4.19 9.46
N LEU A 165 11.67 -4.29 10.67
CA LEU A 165 12.94 -4.94 10.90
C LEU A 165 12.72 -6.44 11.10
N TYR A 166 13.43 -7.24 10.34
CA TYR A 166 13.52 -8.68 10.53
C TYR A 166 14.90 -9.00 11.12
N GLY A 167 14.94 -9.77 12.19
CA GLY A 167 16.21 -10.22 12.73
C GLY A 167 16.06 -11.29 13.80
N ASN A 168 17.15 -12.01 14.04
CA ASN A 168 17.21 -13.12 14.97
C ASN A 168 18.60 -13.14 15.64
N PRO A 169 18.69 -13.12 16.98
CA PRO A 169 19.98 -13.10 17.68
C PRO A 169 20.84 -14.34 17.42
N ASN A 170 20.24 -15.45 16.96
CA ASN A 170 20.94 -16.71 16.68
C ASN A 170 21.20 -16.94 15.18
N ALA A 171 20.88 -15.98 14.31
CA ALA A 171 21.10 -16.07 12.87
C ALA A 171 21.89 -14.87 12.36
N THR A 172 22.56 -15.06 11.22
CA THR A 172 23.23 -13.98 10.51
C THR A 172 22.86 -14.03 9.03
N TYR A 173 22.91 -12.86 8.39
CA TYR A 173 22.46 -12.69 7.02
C TYR A 173 23.49 -11.88 6.24
N ASN A 174 23.74 -12.27 4.99
CA ASN A 174 24.42 -11.38 4.04
C ASN A 174 23.39 -10.48 3.33
N GLN A 175 23.87 -9.48 2.59
CA GLN A 175 22.98 -8.49 1.98
C GLN A 175 22.05 -9.12 0.92
N GLN A 176 22.53 -10.12 0.16
CA GLN A 176 21.71 -10.78 -0.84
C GLN A 176 20.57 -11.56 -0.19
N GLN A 177 20.83 -12.30 0.88
CA GLN A 177 19.80 -13.01 1.66
C GLN A 177 18.75 -12.06 2.23
N ALA A 178 19.18 -10.88 2.69
CA ALA A 178 18.27 -9.83 3.15
C ALA A 178 17.37 -9.32 2.01
N THR A 179 17.96 -9.07 0.83
CA THR A 179 17.22 -8.64 -0.37
C THR A 179 16.20 -9.70 -0.80
N ASP A 180 16.65 -10.95 -0.97
CA ASP A 180 15.80 -12.07 -1.38
C ASP A 180 14.64 -12.27 -0.38
N PHE A 181 14.92 -12.15 0.91
CA PHE A 181 13.88 -12.26 1.93
C PHE A 181 12.83 -11.15 1.78
N CYS A 182 13.25 -9.88 1.64
CA CYS A 182 12.30 -8.79 1.47
C CYS A 182 11.43 -8.97 0.22
N ASP A 183 11.99 -9.51 -0.87
CA ASP A 183 11.22 -9.82 -2.09
C ASP A 183 10.11 -10.85 -1.81
N THR A 184 10.36 -11.86 -0.96
CA THR A 184 9.30 -12.83 -0.55
C THR A 184 8.14 -12.19 0.22
N GLN A 185 8.34 -10.99 0.77
CA GLN A 185 7.31 -10.23 1.52
C GLN A 185 6.57 -9.22 0.63
N ASN A 186 6.77 -9.27 -0.70
CA ASN A 186 6.40 -8.20 -1.64
C ASN A 186 6.94 -6.84 -1.18
N ALA A 187 8.16 -6.84 -0.66
CA ALA A 187 8.86 -5.67 -0.17
C ALA A 187 10.23 -5.55 -0.85
N THR A 188 10.99 -4.52 -0.50
CA THR A 188 12.39 -4.39 -0.89
C THR A 188 13.25 -4.17 0.34
N LEU A 189 14.55 -4.45 0.25
CA LEU A 189 15.51 -4.03 1.26
C LEU A 189 15.44 -2.49 1.36
N ALA A 190 14.99 -2.00 2.50
CA ALA A 190 14.60 -0.61 2.66
C ALA A 190 15.71 0.24 3.23
N GLY A 191 15.70 1.52 2.87
CA GLY A 191 16.50 2.51 3.55
C GLY A 191 15.72 3.25 4.63
N LEU A 192 16.39 4.25 5.19
CA LEU A 192 15.88 5.08 6.27
C LEU A 192 15.79 6.53 5.78
N GLU A 193 14.57 7.02 5.56
CA GLU A 193 14.30 8.36 5.07
C GLU A 193 14.48 9.40 6.17
N SER A 194 14.06 9.09 7.40
CA SER A 194 13.98 10.05 8.50
C SER A 194 14.71 9.62 9.78
N TYR A 195 14.85 10.57 10.71
CA TYR A 195 15.30 10.31 12.07
C TYR A 195 14.39 9.29 12.78
N GLU A 196 13.08 9.42 12.64
CA GLU A 196 12.08 8.56 13.29
C GLU A 196 12.21 7.12 12.80
N GLU A 197 12.37 6.92 11.49
CA GLU A 197 12.62 5.61 10.89
C GLU A 197 13.91 4.99 11.45
N ARG A 198 15.02 5.74 11.40
CA ARG A 198 16.30 5.31 11.94
C ARG A 198 16.23 4.96 13.42
N ASN A 199 15.64 5.81 14.23
CA ASN A 199 15.52 5.63 15.67
C ASN A 199 14.69 4.37 16.01
N ALA A 200 13.59 4.15 15.29
CA ALA A 200 12.76 2.97 15.47
C ALA A 200 13.48 1.68 15.06
N MET A 201 14.15 1.66 13.92
CA MET A 201 14.91 0.48 13.47
C MET A 201 16.10 0.21 14.39
N THR A 202 16.78 1.25 14.86
CA THR A 202 17.87 1.15 15.85
C THR A 202 17.38 0.54 17.15
N SER A 203 16.22 1.00 17.66
CA SER A 203 15.65 0.49 18.91
C SER A 203 15.29 -1.00 18.81
N GLN A 204 14.70 -1.42 17.68
CA GLN A 204 14.38 -2.83 17.42
C GLN A 204 15.65 -3.68 17.28
N GLY A 205 16.64 -3.22 16.50
CA GLY A 205 17.91 -3.92 16.33
C GLY A 205 18.72 -4.00 17.64
N PHE A 206 18.63 -2.97 18.49
CA PHE A 206 19.29 -2.97 19.80
C PHE A 206 18.70 -4.05 20.72
N ALA A 207 17.38 -4.23 20.71
CA ALA A 207 16.72 -5.30 21.46
C ALA A 207 17.15 -6.71 21.01
N ILE A 208 17.49 -6.88 19.73
CA ILE A 208 18.07 -8.13 19.20
C ILE A 208 19.52 -8.29 19.65
N ASN A 209 20.33 -7.23 19.54
CA ASN A 209 21.74 -7.24 19.97
C ASN A 209 21.90 -7.60 21.45
N LEU A 210 21.03 -7.10 22.33
CA LEU A 210 21.01 -7.47 23.76
C LEU A 210 20.81 -8.98 24.03
N GLN A 211 20.31 -9.72 23.04
CA GLN A 211 20.06 -11.16 23.12
C GLN A 211 21.10 -11.99 22.35
N ASP A 212 22.12 -11.35 21.76
CA ASP A 212 23.19 -12.06 21.05
C ASP A 212 23.91 -13.03 22.01
N PRO A 213 23.87 -14.35 21.75
CA PRO A 213 24.51 -15.35 22.59
C PRO A 213 26.04 -15.21 22.65
N ARG A 214 26.66 -14.54 21.68
CA ARG A 214 28.09 -14.28 21.66
C ARG A 214 28.48 -13.10 22.56
N GLY A 215 27.50 -12.30 22.99
CA GLY A 215 27.72 -11.13 23.83
C GLY A 215 28.60 -10.08 23.16
N LEU A 216 28.53 -9.94 21.83
CA LEU A 216 29.32 -8.93 21.15
C LEU A 216 28.76 -7.53 21.49
N PRO A 217 29.63 -6.51 21.61
CA PRO A 217 29.17 -5.16 21.93
C PRO A 217 28.39 -4.49 20.79
N TYR A 218 28.34 -5.10 19.60
CA TYR A 218 27.82 -4.51 18.37
C TYR A 218 27.07 -5.54 17.53
N SER A 219 26.04 -5.07 16.84
CA SER A 219 25.38 -5.83 15.76
C SER A 219 25.04 -4.93 14.59
N GLY A 220 25.01 -5.51 13.40
CA GLY A 220 24.59 -4.85 12.17
C GLY A 220 23.22 -5.32 11.71
N PHE A 221 22.54 -4.47 10.94
CA PHE A 221 21.28 -4.77 10.26
C PHE A 221 21.34 -4.19 8.85
N TRP A 222 21.10 -4.98 7.81
CA TRP A 222 21.16 -4.46 6.45
C TRP A 222 20.08 -3.40 6.20
N VAL A 223 20.49 -2.32 5.56
CA VAL A 223 19.60 -1.31 4.99
C VAL A 223 19.99 -1.11 3.52
N SER A 224 19.11 -0.47 2.75
CA SER A 224 19.39 -0.23 1.33
C SER A 224 20.67 0.58 1.14
N GLY A 225 21.42 0.28 0.09
CA GLY A 225 22.64 1.00 -0.27
C GLY A 225 23.69 0.05 -0.84
N ILE A 226 23.94 0.14 -2.15
CA ILE A 226 25.01 -0.57 -2.86
C ILE A 226 25.92 0.48 -3.50
N ARG A 227 27.23 0.39 -3.27
CA ARG A 227 28.20 1.35 -3.77
C ARG A 227 28.14 1.40 -5.29
N LYS A 228 28.05 2.63 -5.82
CA LYS A 228 28.11 2.88 -7.26
C LYS A 228 29.45 2.45 -7.81
N SER A 229 29.44 1.81 -8.97
CA SER A 229 30.69 1.46 -9.67
C SER A 229 31.53 2.70 -10.01
N SER A 230 30.89 3.86 -10.23
CA SER A 230 31.54 5.18 -10.43
C SER A 230 32.08 5.83 -9.15
N CYS A 231 31.96 5.17 -7.99
CA CYS A 231 32.42 5.64 -6.69
C CYS A 231 33.35 4.59 -6.03
N SER A 232 34.26 4.03 -6.81
CA SER A 232 35.06 2.84 -6.45
C SER A 232 36.55 3.10 -6.27
N THR A 233 37.01 4.33 -6.45
CA THR A 233 38.42 4.74 -6.27
C THR A 233 38.57 5.83 -5.23
N LEU A 234 39.77 5.94 -4.65
CA LEU A 234 40.12 6.98 -3.66
C LEU A 234 39.94 8.42 -4.17
N ALA A 235 39.99 8.62 -5.49
CA ALA A 235 39.73 9.92 -6.10
C ALA A 235 38.23 10.20 -6.22
N GLU A 236 37.44 9.21 -6.66
CA GLU A 236 35.99 9.35 -6.85
C GLU A 236 35.26 9.62 -5.54
N VAL A 237 35.57 8.90 -4.46
CA VAL A 237 34.89 9.07 -3.15
C VAL A 237 35.10 10.43 -2.50
N LYS A 238 36.05 11.24 -3.00
CA LYS A 238 36.27 12.63 -2.56
C LYS A 238 35.42 13.64 -3.32
N THR A 239 34.77 13.23 -4.41
CA THR A 239 33.87 14.10 -5.16
C THR A 239 32.55 14.31 -4.42
N THR A 240 31.89 15.45 -4.64
CA THR A 240 30.57 15.73 -4.07
C THR A 240 29.54 14.66 -4.44
N ALA A 241 29.66 14.06 -5.63
CA ALA A 241 28.72 13.05 -6.12
C ALA A 241 28.84 11.71 -5.39
N CYS A 242 30.03 11.36 -4.89
CA CYS A 242 30.30 10.06 -4.24
C CYS A 242 30.52 10.15 -2.73
N ASN A 243 30.58 11.36 -2.17
CA ASN A 243 30.79 11.53 -0.73
C ASN A 243 29.55 11.08 0.06
N GLY A 244 29.77 10.33 1.15
CA GLY A 244 28.71 9.84 2.02
C GLY A 244 27.67 8.99 1.29
N THR A 245 26.38 9.33 1.47
CA THR A 245 25.26 8.64 0.82
C THR A 245 25.23 8.80 -0.69
N GLY A 246 25.86 9.85 -1.24
CA GLY A 246 25.95 10.06 -2.69
C GLY A 246 26.67 8.91 -3.42
N GLY A 247 27.56 8.20 -2.71
CA GLY A 247 28.32 7.07 -3.26
C GLY A 247 27.56 5.77 -3.48
N PHE A 248 26.27 5.71 -3.13
CA PHE A 248 25.48 4.49 -3.14
C PHE A 248 24.20 4.63 -3.98
N ASP A 249 23.80 3.54 -4.60
CA ASP A 249 22.49 3.32 -5.19
C ASP A 249 21.59 2.61 -4.19
N TYR A 250 20.31 2.97 -4.17
CA TYR A 250 19.33 2.46 -3.23
C TYR A 250 18.25 1.70 -3.97
N THR A 251 18.01 0.45 -3.55
CA THR A 251 16.89 -0.39 -4.02
C THR A 251 15.53 0.20 -3.64
N ASP A 252 15.50 0.93 -2.52
CA ASP A 252 14.33 1.66 -2.05
C ASP A 252 14.15 2.98 -2.82
N LYS A 253 13.33 2.94 -3.86
CA LYS A 253 13.00 4.08 -4.73
C LYS A 253 12.16 5.18 -4.07
N TYR A 254 11.73 5.00 -2.82
CA TYR A 254 10.91 5.98 -2.08
C TYR A 254 11.74 6.81 -1.10
N LEU A 255 13.07 6.66 -1.13
CA LEU A 255 14.00 7.55 -0.45
C LEU A 255 14.21 8.83 -1.26
N SER A 256 14.32 9.96 -0.56
CA SER A 256 14.55 11.26 -1.19
C SER A 256 15.57 12.11 -0.44
N THR A 257 15.44 12.22 0.88
CA THR A 257 16.31 13.06 1.71
C THR A 257 17.44 12.28 2.34
N LEU A 258 17.26 10.96 2.53
CA LEU A 258 18.23 10.07 3.19
C LEU A 258 18.67 10.57 4.58
N SER A 259 17.84 11.35 5.28
CA SER A 259 18.19 11.93 6.58
C SER A 259 18.31 10.89 7.71
N GLY A 260 17.79 9.68 7.47
CA GLY A 260 18.02 8.49 8.30
C GLY A 260 19.42 7.86 8.13
N TYR A 261 20.24 8.29 7.17
CA TYR A 261 21.61 7.80 6.99
C TYR A 261 22.61 8.74 7.67
N ILE A 262 22.94 8.43 8.91
CA ILE A 262 24.02 9.11 9.65
C ILE A 262 25.22 8.19 9.67
N TRP A 263 26.26 8.53 8.91
CA TRP A 263 27.46 7.71 8.84
C TRP A 263 28.23 7.71 10.17
N ALA A 264 28.76 6.55 10.54
CA ALA A 264 29.72 6.43 11.62
C ALA A 264 30.94 7.33 11.37
N PRO A 265 31.63 7.83 12.41
CA PRO A 265 32.83 8.64 12.22
C PRO A 265 33.85 7.94 11.33
N GLY A 266 34.29 8.62 10.28
CA GLY A 266 35.26 8.09 9.29
C GLY A 266 34.64 7.33 8.12
N ASN A 267 33.33 7.06 8.14
CA ASN A 267 32.64 6.29 7.10
C ASN A 267 31.91 7.19 6.09
N PRO A 268 31.67 6.70 4.85
CA PRO A 268 32.04 5.39 4.32
C PRO A 268 33.55 5.23 4.04
N ASP A 269 34.15 4.12 4.45
CA ASP A 269 35.61 3.86 4.34
C ASP A 269 35.99 2.68 3.42
N GLY A 270 35.00 2.08 2.76
CA GLY A 270 35.13 0.88 1.93
C GLY A 270 35.95 0.92 0.65
N VAL A 271 36.77 1.95 0.43
CA VAL A 271 37.59 2.10 -0.77
C VAL A 271 39.05 2.31 -0.41
N ASN A 272 39.92 1.47 -0.98
CA ASN A 272 41.37 1.55 -0.79
C ASN A 272 42.11 1.67 -2.13
N ALA A 273 43.44 1.57 -2.11
CA ALA A 273 44.27 1.69 -3.31
C ALA A 273 44.03 0.59 -4.35
N SER A 274 43.46 -0.55 -3.95
CA SER A 274 43.07 -1.67 -4.82
C SER A 274 41.62 -1.57 -5.30
N GLY A 275 40.87 -0.55 -4.87
CA GLY A 275 39.49 -0.30 -5.25
C GLY A 275 38.50 -0.49 -4.09
N ALA A 276 37.22 -0.58 -4.44
CA ALA A 276 36.15 -0.78 -3.49
C ALA A 276 36.08 -2.23 -2.98
N TYR A 277 35.93 -2.40 -1.67
CA TYR A 277 35.84 -3.70 -1.02
C TYR A 277 34.69 -3.78 -0.01
N GLN A 278 34.24 -2.66 0.58
CA GLN A 278 32.98 -2.59 1.32
C GLN A 278 31.96 -1.82 0.47
N ASN A 279 30.91 -2.51 0.08
CA ASN A 279 30.00 -2.07 -0.98
C ASN A 279 28.55 -1.99 -0.52
N CYS A 280 28.20 -2.48 0.67
CA CYS A 280 26.82 -2.53 1.14
C CYS A 280 26.66 -1.82 2.48
N VAL A 281 25.52 -1.18 2.70
CA VAL A 281 25.27 -0.37 3.90
C VAL A 281 24.55 -1.17 4.98
N MET A 282 25.01 -1.08 6.22
CA MET A 282 24.33 -1.61 7.40
C MET A 282 24.06 -0.52 8.42
N LEU A 283 22.96 -0.64 9.17
CA LEU A 283 22.68 0.09 10.40
C LEU A 283 23.35 -0.62 11.57
N ARG A 284 24.08 0.14 12.40
CA ARG A 284 24.75 -0.38 13.60
C ARG A 284 23.90 -0.20 14.85
N THR A 285 24.02 -1.17 15.75
CA THR A 285 23.59 -1.05 17.15
C THR A 285 24.76 -1.37 18.08
N GLN A 286 24.73 -0.82 19.29
CA GLN A 286 25.82 -0.92 20.26
C GLN A 286 25.24 -1.10 21.66
N THR A 287 25.71 -2.10 22.42
CA THR A 287 25.28 -2.37 23.81
C THR A 287 26.12 -1.66 24.86
N ASN A 288 27.33 -1.22 24.50
CA ASN A 288 28.22 -0.46 25.39
C ASN A 288 28.55 0.91 24.80
N GLY A 289 27.82 1.95 25.21
CA GLY A 289 27.97 3.32 24.73
C GLY A 289 26.98 3.68 23.61
N THR A 290 27.09 4.91 23.09
CA THR A 290 26.10 5.46 22.14
C THR A 290 26.70 6.00 20.84
N LEU A 291 28.03 6.01 20.71
CA LEU A 291 28.72 6.64 19.57
C LEU A 291 28.33 5.98 18.23
N LEU A 292 28.13 4.67 18.23
CA LEU A 292 27.80 3.88 17.05
C LEU A 292 26.35 3.38 17.06
N LEU A 293 25.54 3.86 18.01
CA LEU A 293 24.14 3.47 18.11
C LEU A 293 23.31 4.20 17.06
N GLY A 294 22.79 3.45 16.08
CA GLY A 294 21.91 3.98 15.06
C GLY A 294 22.61 4.81 13.98
N VAL A 295 23.91 4.59 13.81
CA VAL A 295 24.68 5.12 12.67
C VAL A 295 24.82 4.02 11.61
N VAL A 296 25.09 4.43 10.37
CA VAL A 296 25.34 3.51 9.26
C VAL A 296 26.83 3.34 9.00
N ASP A 297 27.18 2.21 8.42
CA ASP A 297 28.52 1.81 8.04
C ASP A 297 28.46 1.04 6.71
N ASP A 298 29.54 1.06 5.93
CA ASP A 298 29.65 0.22 4.75
C ASP A 298 30.50 -1.00 5.04
N VAL A 299 30.04 -2.16 4.59
CA VAL A 299 30.69 -3.44 4.80
C VAL A 299 30.70 -4.27 3.52
N GLN A 300 31.49 -5.33 3.49
CA GLN A 300 31.44 -6.33 2.42
C GLN A 300 30.02 -6.89 2.34
N CYS A 301 29.40 -6.90 1.16
CA CYS A 301 28.02 -7.37 0.99
C CYS A 301 27.82 -8.84 1.41
N THR A 302 28.88 -9.64 1.36
CA THR A 302 28.91 -11.04 1.77
C THR A 302 29.18 -11.24 3.27
N TYR A 303 29.47 -10.17 4.01
CA TYR A 303 29.74 -10.24 5.44
C TYR A 303 28.49 -10.71 6.19
N THR A 304 28.70 -11.58 7.18
CA THR A 304 27.61 -12.05 8.06
C THR A 304 28.06 -12.05 9.50
N THR A 305 29.28 -12.53 9.74
CA THR A 305 29.84 -12.74 11.07
C THR A 305 31.31 -12.35 11.14
N GLY A 306 31.75 -11.88 12.31
CA GLY A 306 33.16 -11.67 12.60
C GLY A 306 33.46 -11.55 14.09
N THR A 307 34.65 -11.07 14.41
CA THR A 307 35.13 -10.95 15.80
C THR A 307 34.55 -9.75 16.54
N ALA A 308 34.20 -8.68 15.81
CA ALA A 308 33.72 -7.43 16.40
C ALA A 308 32.19 -7.33 16.43
N PHE A 309 31.50 -7.85 15.41
CA PHE A 309 30.04 -7.80 15.29
C PHE A 309 29.53 -8.89 14.37
N ASP A 310 28.23 -9.16 14.48
CA ASP A 310 27.45 -9.99 13.57
C ASP A 310 26.32 -9.17 12.94
N ILE A 311 25.86 -9.57 11.76
CA ILE A 311 24.70 -8.95 11.08
C ILE A 311 23.47 -9.82 11.29
N HIS A 312 22.66 -9.48 12.30
CA HIS A 312 21.55 -10.31 12.78
C HIS A 312 20.23 -10.07 12.05
N GLY A 313 20.17 -9.14 11.11
CA GLY A 313 18.93 -8.82 10.46
C GLY A 313 19.04 -7.76 9.38
N PHE A 314 17.89 -7.23 9.01
CA PHE A 314 17.73 -6.29 7.92
C PHE A 314 16.36 -5.61 7.96
N VAL A 315 16.23 -4.48 7.27
CA VAL A 315 14.99 -3.71 7.21
C VAL A 315 14.33 -3.92 5.86
N CYS A 316 13.09 -4.41 5.85
CA CYS A 316 12.26 -4.45 4.64
C CYS A 316 11.29 -3.28 4.64
N GLY A 317 10.91 -2.85 3.42
CA GLY A 317 9.99 -1.74 3.22
C GLY A 317 9.12 -1.90 1.99
N LYS A 318 7.89 -1.40 2.07
CA LYS A 318 6.92 -1.42 0.96
C LYS A 318 5.87 -0.33 1.10
N ILE A 319 5.23 0.04 0.00
CA ILE A 319 4.07 0.96 0.04
C ILE A 319 2.91 0.34 0.82
N PRO A 320 2.04 1.12 1.47
CA PRO A 320 0.85 0.59 2.12
C PRO A 320 -0.14 0.01 1.10
N GLY A 321 -1.02 -0.88 1.55
CA GLY A 321 -2.09 -1.46 0.74
C GLY A 321 -1.78 -2.83 0.09
N ILE A 322 -0.57 -3.36 0.28
CA ILE A 322 -0.07 -4.64 -0.27
C ILE A 322 0.44 -5.61 0.78
#